data_AF-A0A5C4S5S2-F1
#
_entry.id   AF-A0A5C4S5S2-F1
#
_cell.length_a   1.000
_cell.length_b   1.000
_cell.length_c   1.000
_cell.angle_alpha   90.00
_cell.angle_beta   90.00
_cell.angle_gamma   90.00
#
_symmetry.space_group_name_H-M   'P 1'
#
loop_
_entity.id
_entity.type
_entity.pdbx_description
1 polymer ?
#
loop_
_entity_poly.entity_id
_entity_poly.type
_entity_poly.pdbx_seq_one_letter_code
_entity_poly.pdbx_strand_id
1 'polypeptide(L)'
;DSAGNDATQVSFTVTVTDDEAPALTAPSAQTSGTDSGAATASIDVTSLGSGSDNVDSSVTITYKVGDTTLTGAYDFPVGETTVTMDAQDASGNDATQASFTVTVNDADTPV
;
A
#
# COMPACT_ATOMS: atom_id res chain seq x y z
N ASP A 1 19.96 -17.68 52.07
CA ASP A 1 21.38 -18.00 52.39
C ASP A 1 21.42 -19.25 53.28
N SER A 2 22.60 -19.69 53.74
CA SER A 2 22.70 -20.84 54.67
C SER A 2 22.06 -20.58 56.04
N ALA A 3 21.52 -19.38 56.27
CA ALA A 3 20.76 -18.99 57.46
C ALA A 3 19.23 -18.94 57.22
N GLY A 4 18.75 -19.31 56.02
CA GLY A 4 17.31 -19.31 55.70
C GLY A 4 16.74 -17.95 55.29
N ASN A 5 17.58 -16.95 54.99
CA ASN A 5 17.10 -15.70 54.41
C ASN A 5 16.79 -15.90 52.92
N ASP A 6 15.51 -15.90 52.58
CA ASP A 6 15.07 -15.84 51.19
C ASP A 6 15.25 -14.43 50.65
N ALA A 7 15.89 -14.33 49.49
CA ALA A 7 16.00 -13.05 48.80
C ALA A 7 14.62 -12.55 48.40
N THR A 8 14.32 -11.28 48.66
CA THR A 8 13.09 -10.66 48.19
C THR A 8 13.10 -10.64 46.68
N GLN A 9 12.12 -11.29 46.06
CA GLN A 9 11.93 -11.21 44.62
C GLN A 9 11.56 -9.78 44.23
N VAL A 10 12.25 -9.25 43.23
CA VAL A 10 11.93 -7.95 42.62
C VAL A 10 11.71 -8.19 41.15
N SER A 11 10.64 -7.62 40.61
CA SER A 11 10.33 -7.64 39.18
C SER A 11 10.18 -6.21 38.66
N PHE A 12 10.53 -6.01 37.40
CA PHE A 12 10.22 -4.81 36.63
C PHE A 12 9.55 -5.20 35.31
N THR A 13 8.81 -4.26 34.73
CA THR A 13 8.16 -4.46 33.43
C THR A 13 9.03 -3.88 32.33
N VAL A 14 9.15 -4.59 31.21
CA VAL A 14 9.71 -4.08 29.95
C VAL A 14 8.56 -3.99 28.96
N THR A 15 8.37 -2.82 28.37
CA THR A 15 7.42 -2.61 27.29
C THR A 15 8.20 -2.49 25.99
N VAL A 16 7.79 -3.26 24.99
CA VAL A 16 8.27 -3.13 23.61
C VAL A 16 7.15 -2.51 22.81
N THR A 17 7.46 -1.41 22.13
CA THR A 17 6.57 -0.74 21.17
C THR A 17 7.17 -0.88 19.80
N ASP A 18 6.32 -0.83 18.79
CA ASP A 18 6.73 -0.86 17.41
C ASP A 18 6.67 0.55 16.82
N ASP A 19 7.80 1.02 16.30
CA ASP A 19 8.05 2.37 15.83
C ASP A 19 8.57 2.43 14.39
N GLU A 20 8.63 1.28 13.71
CA GLU A 20 9.04 1.19 12.32
C GLU A 20 7.81 1.22 11.41
N ALA A 21 7.89 1.94 10.30
CA ALA A 21 6.79 2.01 9.35
C ALA A 21 6.84 0.86 8.32
N PRO A 22 5.69 0.48 7.74
CA PRO A 22 5.66 -0.50 6.66
C PRO A 22 6.47 -0.05 5.44
N ALA A 23 7.11 -1.00 4.79
CA ALA A 23 7.76 -0.80 3.50
C ALA A 23 6.80 -1.16 2.36
N LEU A 24 6.56 -0.22 1.44
CA LEU A 24 5.76 -0.44 0.23
C LEU A 24 6.64 -0.74 -0.99
N THR A 25 6.22 -1.70 -1.81
CA THR A 25 6.80 -2.00 -3.12
C THR A 25 5.76 -1.75 -4.20
N ALA A 26 6.00 -0.71 -5.01
CA ALA A 26 5.15 -0.39 -6.16
C ALA A 26 5.30 -1.44 -7.27
N PRO A 27 4.23 -1.74 -8.03
CA PRO A 27 4.32 -2.55 -9.24
C PRO A 27 5.07 -1.81 -10.36
N SER A 28 5.31 -2.52 -11.46
CA SER A 28 5.70 -1.86 -12.71
C SER A 28 4.58 -0.95 -13.22
N ALA A 29 4.95 0.00 -14.09
CA ALA A 29 3.97 0.79 -14.84
C ALA A 29 3.02 -0.12 -15.64
N GLN A 30 1.77 0.30 -15.76
CA GLN A 30 0.72 -0.40 -16.50
C GLN A 30 0.45 0.34 -17.81
N THR A 31 0.14 -0.40 -18.88
CA THR A 31 -0.22 0.19 -20.18
C THR A 31 -1.41 -0.54 -20.77
N SER A 32 -2.41 0.20 -21.25
CA SER A 32 -3.56 -0.35 -21.97
C SER A 32 -3.97 0.52 -23.15
N GLY A 33 -4.72 -0.04 -24.10
CA GLY A 33 -5.52 0.73 -25.04
C GLY A 33 -6.86 1.13 -24.42
N THR A 34 -7.54 2.12 -25.00
CA THR A 34 -8.94 2.42 -24.69
C THR A 34 -9.84 1.22 -24.95
N ASP A 35 -10.91 1.10 -24.16
CA ASP A 35 -11.99 0.16 -24.42
C ASP A 35 -12.73 0.58 -25.71
N SER A 36 -13.26 -0.39 -26.45
CA SER A 36 -13.86 -0.12 -27.76
C SER A 36 -15.01 0.89 -27.69
N GLY A 37 -14.87 2.00 -28.43
CA GLY A 37 -15.85 3.09 -28.45
C GLY A 37 -15.88 3.93 -27.17
N ALA A 38 -14.86 3.82 -26.31
CA ALA A 38 -14.71 4.60 -25.09
C ALA A 38 -13.43 5.45 -25.12
N ALA A 39 -13.42 6.52 -24.33
CA ALA A 39 -12.24 7.39 -24.16
C ALA A 39 -11.34 6.96 -22.98
N THR A 40 -11.59 5.78 -22.41
CA THR A 40 -10.99 5.28 -21.17
C THR A 40 -10.65 3.79 -21.29
N ALA A 41 -9.83 3.29 -20.36
CA ALA A 41 -9.63 1.86 -20.15
C ALA A 41 -10.01 1.49 -18.70
N SER A 42 -10.89 0.50 -18.54
CA SER A 42 -11.28 0.00 -17.21
C SER A 42 -10.27 -1.00 -16.68
N ILE A 43 -9.48 -0.60 -15.67
CA ILE A 43 -8.36 -1.39 -15.13
C ILE A 43 -8.48 -1.47 -13.62
N ASP A 44 -8.40 -2.68 -13.05
CA ASP A 44 -8.25 -2.87 -11.61
C ASP A 44 -6.76 -2.98 -11.24
N VAL A 45 -6.31 -2.04 -10.41
CA VAL A 45 -4.91 -1.96 -9.96
C VAL A 45 -4.75 -2.22 -8.46
N THR A 46 -5.85 -2.52 -7.75
CA THR A 46 -5.93 -2.54 -6.28
C THR A 46 -5.21 -3.72 -5.61
N SER A 47 -4.54 -4.57 -6.40
CA SER A 47 -3.80 -5.74 -5.92
C SER A 47 -2.39 -5.86 -6.51
N LEU A 48 -1.89 -4.82 -7.20
CA LEU A 48 -0.64 -4.93 -7.95
C LEU A 48 0.62 -4.66 -7.11
N GLY A 49 0.51 -3.79 -6.11
CA GLY A 49 1.59 -3.51 -5.17
C GLY A 49 1.60 -4.45 -3.97
N SER A 50 2.70 -4.44 -3.21
CA SER A 50 2.85 -5.20 -1.98
C SER A 50 3.44 -4.35 -0.86
N GLY A 51 3.26 -4.82 0.38
CA GLY A 51 3.81 -4.20 1.58
C GLY A 51 4.32 -5.26 2.55
N SER A 52 5.32 -4.89 3.35
CA SER A 52 5.90 -5.73 4.40
C SER A 52 6.23 -4.91 5.63
N ASP A 53 6.19 -5.55 6.80
CA ASP A 53 6.50 -4.93 8.08
C ASP A 53 7.23 -5.93 9.00
N ASN A 54 7.91 -5.45 10.04
CA ASN A 54 8.64 -6.28 11.01
C ASN A 54 7.73 -6.92 12.07
N VAL A 55 6.58 -6.31 12.39
CA VAL A 55 5.62 -6.83 13.37
C VAL A 55 4.34 -7.28 12.66
N ASP A 56 3.84 -6.48 11.72
CA ASP A 56 2.60 -6.76 11.01
C ASP A 56 2.79 -7.79 9.89
N SER A 57 2.15 -8.95 10.08
CA SER A 57 2.19 -10.05 9.09
C SER A 57 1.53 -9.73 7.74
N SER A 58 0.74 -8.65 7.67
CA SER A 58 0.11 -8.17 6.45
C SER A 58 -0.07 -6.67 6.48
N VAL A 59 0.23 -6.00 5.37
CA VAL A 59 0.06 -4.56 5.21
C VAL A 59 -1.11 -4.30 4.26
N THR A 60 -2.10 -3.53 4.72
CA THR A 60 -3.24 -3.12 3.87
C THR A 60 -2.88 -1.85 3.10
N ILE A 61 -2.97 -1.91 1.78
CA ILE A 61 -2.59 -0.79 0.90
C ILE A 61 -3.86 -0.09 0.39
N THR A 62 -3.89 1.22 0.54
CA THR A 62 -4.91 2.09 -0.06
C THR A 62 -4.37 2.68 -1.36
N TYR A 63 -5.06 2.44 -2.46
CA TYR A 63 -4.72 2.99 -3.78
C TYR A 63 -5.54 4.24 -4.07
N LYS A 64 -4.93 5.28 -4.64
CA LYS A 64 -5.63 6.51 -5.01
C LYS A 64 -5.22 7.07 -6.37
N VAL A 65 -6.15 7.77 -7.00
CA VAL A 65 -5.89 8.72 -8.11
C VAL A 65 -6.31 10.10 -7.62
N GLY A 66 -5.33 10.97 -7.36
CA GLY A 66 -5.58 12.22 -6.64
C GLY A 66 -6.20 11.93 -5.26
N ASP A 67 -7.36 12.52 -4.99
CA ASP A 67 -8.12 12.31 -3.74
C ASP A 67 -9.08 11.10 -3.80
N THR A 68 -9.22 10.46 -4.95
CA THR A 68 -10.16 9.35 -5.15
C THR A 68 -9.53 8.03 -4.71
N THR A 69 -10.13 7.36 -3.73
CA THR A 69 -9.74 6.01 -3.32
C THR A 69 -10.29 4.96 -4.28
N LEU A 70 -9.43 4.04 -4.72
CA LEU A 70 -9.79 2.95 -5.61
C LEU A 70 -10.16 1.71 -4.80
N THR A 71 -11.33 1.13 -5.07
CA THR A 71 -11.81 -0.11 -4.43
C THR A 71 -12.07 -1.24 -5.43
N GLY A 72 -11.57 -1.10 -6.66
CA GLY A 72 -11.70 -2.04 -7.77
C GLY A 72 -11.30 -1.38 -9.08
N ALA A 73 -11.90 -1.83 -10.18
CA ALA A 73 -11.68 -1.24 -11.50
C ALA A 73 -11.96 0.27 -11.53
N TYR A 74 -11.09 1.00 -12.22
CA TYR A 74 -11.18 2.44 -12.43
C TYR A 74 -11.03 2.75 -13.92
N ASP A 75 -11.83 3.70 -14.43
CA ASP A 75 -11.79 4.12 -15.83
C ASP A 75 -10.69 5.17 -16.01
N PHE A 76 -9.51 4.72 -16.43
CA PHE A 76 -8.36 5.58 -16.67
C PHE A 76 -8.52 6.32 -18.00
N PRO A 77 -8.40 7.67 -18.03
CA PRO A 77 -8.46 8.44 -19.26
C PRO A 77 -7.19 8.23 -20.10
N VAL A 78 -7.31 8.48 -21.42
CA VAL A 78 -6.14 8.55 -22.32
C VAL A 78 -5.07 9.49 -21.75
N GLY A 79 -3.82 9.02 -21.78
CA GLY A 79 -2.67 9.69 -21.18
C GLY A 79 -2.10 8.92 -20.00
N GLU A 80 -1.28 9.61 -19.21
CA GLU A 80 -0.65 9.04 -18.02
C GLU A 80 -1.43 9.45 -16.77
N THR A 81 -1.78 8.46 -15.93
CA THR A 81 -2.37 8.66 -14.62
C THR A 81 -1.44 8.11 -13.54
N THR A 82 -1.09 8.93 -12.56
CA THR A 82 -0.35 8.47 -11.37
C THR A 82 -1.30 7.84 -10.37
N VAL A 83 -1.00 6.62 -9.94
CA VAL A 83 -1.68 5.94 -8.84
C VAL A 83 -0.76 5.95 -7.63
N THR A 84 -1.23 6.47 -6.50
CA THR A 84 -0.50 6.47 -5.23
C THR A 84 -0.92 5.31 -4.36
N MET A 85 0.00 4.84 -3.53
CA MET A 85 -0.17 3.76 -2.56
C MET A 85 0.20 4.27 -1.18
N ASP A 86 -0.75 4.20 -0.26
CA ASP A 86 -0.59 4.53 1.15
C ASP A 86 -0.81 3.28 2.02
N ALA A 87 -0.11 3.18 3.15
CA ALA A 87 -0.36 2.17 4.17
C ALA A 87 0.01 2.69 5.55
N GLN A 88 -0.63 2.13 6.57
CA GLN A 88 -0.34 2.37 7.99
C GLN A 88 -0.38 1.01 8.69
N ASP A 89 0.56 0.78 9.60
CA ASP A 89 0.61 -0.43 10.42
C ASP A 89 -0.43 -0.40 11.58
N ALA A 90 -0.47 -1.45 12.41
CA ALA A 90 -1.36 -1.49 13.56
C ALA A 90 -0.93 -0.55 14.72
N SER A 91 0.32 -0.11 14.71
CA SER A 91 0.96 0.76 15.70
C SER A 91 0.76 2.25 15.37
N GLY A 92 0.26 2.57 14.17
CA GLY A 92 0.01 3.92 13.68
C GLY A 92 1.19 4.54 12.91
N ASN A 93 2.19 3.76 12.49
CA ASN A 93 3.30 4.26 11.68
C ASN A 93 2.92 4.28 10.20
N ASP A 94 3.04 5.45 9.57
CA ASP A 94 2.72 5.66 8.17
C ASP A 94 3.88 5.26 7.26
N ALA A 95 3.60 4.43 6.26
CA ALA A 95 4.57 4.10 5.21
C ALA A 95 4.97 5.35 4.42
N THR A 96 6.21 5.36 3.90
CA THR A 96 6.56 6.30 2.84
C THR A 96 5.71 6.00 1.61
N GLN A 97 4.95 6.99 1.13
CA GLN A 97 4.06 6.83 -0.02
C GLN A 97 4.84 6.33 -1.25
N ALA A 98 4.29 5.30 -1.92
CA ALA A 98 4.80 4.79 -3.18
C ALA A 98 3.82 5.13 -4.32
N SER A 99 4.28 5.06 -5.57
CA SER A 99 3.43 5.33 -6.73
C SER A 99 3.89 4.59 -7.97
N PHE A 100 2.96 4.35 -8.89
CA PHE A 100 3.24 3.86 -10.25
C PHE A 100 2.34 4.58 -11.25
N THR A 101 2.61 4.42 -12.55
CA THR A 101 1.85 5.05 -13.62
C THR A 101 0.97 4.04 -14.36
N VAL A 102 -0.18 4.51 -14.81
CA VAL A 102 -1.07 3.83 -15.75
C VAL A 102 -1.15 4.67 -17.01
N THR A 103 -0.72 4.12 -18.14
CA THR A 103 -0.74 4.79 -19.44
C THR A 103 -1.83 4.21 -20.31
N VAL A 104 -2.79 5.04 -20.73
CA VAL A 104 -3.85 4.65 -21.66
C VAL A 104 -3.61 5.30 -23.01
N ASN A 105 -3.53 4.47 -24.06
CA ASN A 105 -3.36 4.91 -25.44
C ASN A 105 -4.71 4.84 -26.18
N ASP A 106 -4.99 5.80 -27.05
CA ASP A 106 -6.14 5.71 -27.95
C ASP A 106 -5.97 4.52 -28.91
N ALA A 107 -6.91 3.58 -28.84
CA ALA A 107 -6.93 2.36 -29.64
C ALA A 107 -8.08 2.35 -30.68
N ASP A 108 -8.94 3.37 -30.72
CA ASP A 108 -10.06 3.42 -31.65
C ASP A 108 -9.59 3.85 -33.05
N THR A 109 -10.16 3.23 -34.08
CA THR A 109 -9.90 3.67 -35.46
C THR A 109 -10.64 4.97 -35.77
N PRO A 110 -10.03 5.92 -36.50
CA PRO A 110 -10.73 7.13 -36.95
C PRO A 110 -12.02 6.79 -37.71
N VAL A 111 -13.12 7.47 -37.38
CA VAL A 111 -14.41 7.38 -38.08
C VAL A 111 -14.52 8.32 -39.27
#